data_AF-A0A437K5U5-F1
#
_entry.id   AF-A0A437K5U5-F1
#
_cell.length_a   1.000
_cell.length_b   1.000
_cell.length_c   1.000
_cell.angle_alpha   90.00
_cell.angle_beta   90.00
_cell.angle_gamma   90.00
#
_symmetry.space_group_name_H-M   'P 1'
#
loop_
_entity.id
_entity.type
_entity.pdbx_description
1 polymer ?
#
loop_
_entity_poly.entity_id
_entity_poly.type
_entity_poly.pdbx_seq_one_letter_code
_entity_poly.pdbx_strand_id
1 'polypeptide(L)'
;MADNYINEVYMAAFAQKLFRSVFGIVRQQELAELVAQKSLSASLEKSAILSNEDWEKYTLKLAVRTAINCKNSTDEQKEKLLRRFHKYPAAIKNEIKSKHSKENKVFKMAGG
;
A
#
# COMPACT_ATOMS: atom_id res chain seq x y z
N MET A 1 10.99 14.29 21.65
CA MET A 1 10.38 13.18 20.89
C MET A 1 9.74 13.79 19.68
N ALA A 2 10.18 13.45 18.47
CA ALA A 2 9.70 14.07 17.24
C ALA A 2 8.31 13.53 16.90
N ASP A 3 7.34 14.43 16.77
CA ASP A 3 5.97 14.16 16.32
C ASP A 3 5.98 13.69 14.86
N ASN A 4 6.28 12.40 14.65
CA ASN A 4 6.22 11.71 13.37
C ASN A 4 4.80 11.26 13.02
N TYR A 5 3.77 12.01 13.41
CA TYR A 5 2.42 11.75 12.96
C TYR A 5 2.24 12.41 11.59
N ILE A 6 2.43 11.62 10.53
CA ILE A 6 2.03 12.08 9.21
C ILE A 6 0.52 12.37 9.29
N ASN A 7 0.15 13.65 9.19
CA ASN A 7 -1.21 14.12 9.33
C ASN A 7 -2.14 13.38 8.33
N GLU A 8 -3.21 12.77 8.83
CA GLU A 8 -4.15 11.99 8.02
C GLU A 8 -4.71 12.79 6.84
N VAL A 9 -4.96 14.08 7.03
CA VAL A 9 -5.43 15.00 5.97
C VAL A 9 -4.37 15.15 4.89
N TYR A 10 -3.10 15.28 5.29
CA TYR A 10 -1.98 15.37 4.36
C TYR A 10 -1.79 14.06 3.58
N MET A 11 -1.86 12.90 4.24
CA MET A 11 -1.81 11.61 3.55
C MET A 11 -2.97 11.40 2.58
N ALA A 12 -4.19 11.78 2.98
CA ALA A 12 -5.34 11.67 2.10
C ALA A 12 -5.18 12.56 0.85
N ALA A 13 -4.74 13.80 1.02
CA ALA A 13 -4.48 14.72 -0.09
C ALA A 13 -3.36 14.20 -1.02
N PHE A 14 -2.27 13.69 -0.44
CA PHE A 14 -1.16 13.15 -1.21
C PHE A 14 -1.54 11.87 -1.96
N ALA A 15 -2.28 10.95 -1.32
CA ALA A 15 -2.79 9.74 -1.97
C ALA A 15 -3.73 10.07 -3.13
N GLN A 16 -4.61 11.06 -2.98
CA GLN A 16 -5.47 11.53 -4.07
C GLN A 16 -4.67 12.12 -5.24
N LYS A 17 -3.64 12.94 -4.96
CA LYS A 17 -2.73 13.48 -5.98
C LYS A 17 -2.02 12.34 -6.72
N LEU A 18 -1.49 11.37 -5.99
CA LEU A 18 -0.80 10.21 -6.55
C LEU A 18 -1.74 9.38 -7.45
N PHE A 19 -2.95 9.08 -6.97
CA PHE A 19 -3.96 8.37 -7.75
C PHE A 19 -4.29 9.10 -9.05
N ARG A 20 -4.55 10.41 -9.01
CA ARG A 20 -4.88 11.21 -10.21
C ARG A 20 -3.75 11.17 -11.24
N SER A 21 -2.50 11.30 -10.80
CA SER A 21 -1.33 11.22 -11.68
C SER A 21 -1.22 9.85 -12.36
N VAL A 22 -1.41 8.76 -11.61
CA VAL A 22 -1.37 7.40 -12.14
C VAL A 22 -2.55 7.12 -13.07
N PHE A 23 -3.76 7.52 -12.68
CA PHE A 23 -4.98 7.32 -13.46
C PHE A 23 -4.90 8.02 -14.82
N GLY A 24 -4.32 9.23 -14.88
CA GLY A 24 -4.10 9.93 -16.15
C GLY A 24 -3.26 9.14 -17.16
N ILE A 25 -2.36 8.26 -16.68
CA ILE A 25 -1.49 7.42 -17.50
C ILE A 25 -2.17 6.10 -17.88
N VAL A 26 -2.70 5.39 -16.88
CA VAL A 26 -3.19 4.02 -17.04
C VAL A 26 -4.64 3.97 -17.54
N ARG A 27 -5.47 4.97 -17.20
CA ARG A 27 -6.90 5.07 -17.57
C ARG A 27 -7.77 3.89 -17.12
N GLN A 28 -7.33 3.14 -16.11
CA GLN A 28 -8.06 2.06 -15.47
C GLN A 28 -8.03 2.27 -13.96
N GLN A 29 -9.20 2.37 -13.32
CA GLN A 29 -9.32 2.77 -11.92
C GLN A 29 -8.62 1.78 -10.98
N GLU A 30 -8.98 0.49 -11.03
CA GLU A 30 -8.43 -0.53 -10.13
C GLU A 30 -6.90 -0.65 -10.25
N LEU A 31 -6.38 -0.51 -11.47
CA LEU A 31 -4.95 -0.58 -11.72
C LEU A 31 -4.23 0.69 -11.21
N ALA A 32 -4.89 1.85 -11.29
CA ALA A 32 -4.36 3.08 -10.73
C ALA A 32 -4.35 3.07 -9.20
N GLU A 33 -5.39 2.55 -8.55
CA GLU A 33 -5.44 2.35 -7.10
C GLU A 33 -4.32 1.40 -6.65
N LEU A 34 -4.15 0.27 -7.34
CA LEU A 34 -3.08 -0.70 -7.07
C LEU A 34 -1.70 -0.06 -7.15
N VAL A 35 -1.42 0.70 -8.22
CA VAL A 35 -0.12 1.34 -8.42
C VAL A 35 0.12 2.40 -7.36
N ALA A 36 -0.86 3.25 -7.06
CA ALA A 36 -0.74 4.28 -6.02
C ALA A 36 -0.47 3.66 -4.65
N GLN A 37 -1.21 2.62 -4.27
CA GLN A 37 -1.02 1.91 -3.01
C GLN A 37 0.37 1.28 -2.92
N LYS A 38 0.80 0.56 -3.97
CA LYS A 38 2.12 -0.08 -4.00
C LYS A 38 3.26 0.93 -3.90
N SER A 39 3.15 2.07 -4.58
CA SER A 39 4.16 3.12 -4.52
C SER A 39 4.23 3.76 -3.14
N LEU A 40 3.08 4.02 -2.50
CA LEU A 40 3.05 4.49 -1.12
C LEU A 40 3.72 3.48 -0.18
N SER A 41 3.30 2.20 -0.20
CA SER A 41 3.88 1.16 0.65
C SER A 41 5.39 0.98 0.43
N ALA A 42 5.85 0.97 -0.83
CA ALA A 42 7.27 0.83 -1.15
C ALA A 42 8.11 2.05 -0.75
N SER A 43 7.48 3.22 -0.59
CA SER A 43 8.15 4.46 -0.20
C SER A 43 8.23 4.68 1.32
N LEU A 44 7.54 3.87 2.14
CA LEU A 44 7.47 4.05 3.60
C LEU A 44 8.86 4.04 4.25
N GLU A 45 9.76 3.15 3.83
CA GLU A 45 11.12 3.12 4.36
C GLU A 45 11.91 4.41 4.06
N LYS A 46 11.57 5.08 2.96
CA LYS A 46 12.21 6.35 2.56
C LYS A 46 11.66 7.55 3.31
N SER A 47 10.42 7.50 3.84
CA SER A 47 9.86 8.60 4.62
C SER A 47 10.58 8.81 5.96
N ALA A 48 11.30 7.80 6.47
CA ALA A 48 12.10 7.92 7.69
C ALA A 48 13.44 8.66 7.47
N ILE A 49 13.89 8.81 6.21
CA ILE A 49 15.23 9.28 5.87
C ILE A 49 15.17 10.60 5.08
N LEU A 50 14.14 10.77 4.25
CA LEU A 50 13.96 11.94 3.40
C LEU A 50 13.10 13.00 4.09
N SER A 51 13.28 14.24 3.66
CA SER A 51 12.30 15.29 3.93
C SER A 51 10.94 14.91 3.33
N ASN A 52 9.84 15.46 3.86
CA ASN A 52 8.49 15.20 3.32
C ASN A 52 8.41 15.54 1.82
N GLU A 53 9.01 16.65 1.39
CA GLU A 53 9.00 17.07 -0.01
C GLU A 53 9.79 16.11 -0.93
N ASP A 54 10.96 15.65 -0.48
CA ASP A 54 11.77 14.71 -1.25
C ASP A 54 11.15 13.32 -1.28
N TRP A 55 10.53 12.91 -0.18
CA TRP A 55 9.73 11.70 -0.12
C TRP A 55 8.55 11.75 -1.08
N GLU A 56 7.78 12.84 -1.11
CA GLU A 56 6.69 13.01 -2.09
C GLU A 56 7.19 12.88 -3.53
N LYS A 57 8.28 13.57 -3.87
CA LYS A 57 8.89 13.52 -5.20
C LYS A 57 9.36 12.11 -5.54
N TYR A 58 9.97 11.41 -4.59
CA TYR A 58 10.40 10.02 -4.74
C TYR A 58 9.21 9.10 -5.02
N THR A 59 8.16 9.19 -4.20
CA THR A 59 6.95 8.36 -4.32
C THR A 59 6.21 8.62 -5.63
N LEU A 60 6.11 9.88 -6.05
CA LEU A 60 5.51 10.25 -7.33
C LEU A 60 6.31 9.69 -8.51
N LYS A 61 7.65 9.81 -8.49
CA LYS A 61 8.51 9.22 -9.54
C LYS A 61 8.32 7.70 -9.63
N LEU A 62 8.26 7.03 -8.48
CA LEU A 62 8.02 5.59 -8.42
C LEU A 62 6.67 5.23 -9.05
N ALA A 63 5.60 5.91 -8.64
CA ALA A 63 4.25 5.68 -9.15
C ALA A 63 4.13 5.92 -10.66
N VAL A 64 4.69 7.02 -11.17
CA VAL A 64 4.68 7.35 -12.60
C VAL A 64 5.43 6.29 -13.41
N ARG A 65 6.61 5.86 -12.95
CA ARG A 65 7.39 4.81 -13.63
C ARG A 65 6.60 3.50 -13.69
N THR A 66 5.99 3.10 -12.58
CA THR A 66 5.15 1.89 -12.54
C THR A 66 3.92 2.02 -13.43
N ALA A 67 3.27 3.18 -13.45
CA ALA A 67 2.11 3.46 -14.28
C ALA A 67 2.42 3.33 -15.79
N ILE A 68 3.57 3.88 -16.22
CA ILE A 68 4.04 3.76 -17.62
C ILE A 68 4.29 2.29 -17.98
N ASN A 69 4.95 1.54 -17.10
CA ASN A 69 5.18 0.11 -17.31
C ASN A 69 3.86 -0.66 -17.42
N CYS A 70 2.89 -0.36 -16.55
CA CYS A 70 1.55 -0.95 -16.59
C CYS A 70 0.82 -0.62 -17.89
N LYS A 71 0.87 0.65 -18.36
CA LYS A 71 0.28 1.06 -19.64
C LYS A 71 0.83 0.24 -20.81
N ASN A 72 2.13 -0.05 -20.79
CA ASN A 72 2.84 -0.79 -21.84
C ASN A 72 2.75 -2.32 -21.68
N SER A 73 2.14 -2.83 -20.60
CA SER A 73 1.97 -4.26 -20.38
C SER A 73 0.77 -4.82 -21.17
N THR A 74 0.76 -6.13 -21.40
CA THR A 74 -0.40 -6.80 -22.00
C THR A 74 -1.56 -6.87 -21.02
N ASP A 75 -2.79 -7.04 -21.53
CA ASP A 75 -3.97 -7.11 -20.67
C ASP A 75 -3.95 -8.34 -19.74
N GLU A 76 -3.39 -9.47 -20.20
CA GLU A 76 -3.15 -10.65 -19.36
C GLU A 76 -2.22 -10.35 -18.16
N GLN A 77 -1.17 -9.53 -18.38
CA GLN A 77 -0.24 -9.13 -17.32
C GLN A 77 -0.92 -8.20 -16.32
N LYS A 78 -1.72 -7.24 -16.80
CA LYS A 78 -2.52 -6.34 -15.95
C LYS A 78 -3.54 -7.12 -15.12
N GLU A 79 -4.26 -8.05 -15.74
CA GLU A 79 -5.25 -8.88 -15.06
C GLU A 79 -4.60 -9.78 -14.00
N LYS A 80 -3.45 -10.39 -14.31
CA LYS A 80 -2.67 -11.18 -13.34
C LYS A 80 -2.24 -10.34 -12.13
N LEU A 81 -1.89 -9.07 -12.33
CA LEU A 81 -1.56 -8.14 -11.25
C LEU A 81 -2.79 -7.81 -10.39
N LEU A 82 -3.92 -7.50 -11.02
CA LEU A 82 -5.19 -7.22 -10.32
C LEU A 82 -5.69 -8.44 -9.53
N ARG A 83 -5.65 -9.64 -10.11
CA ARG A 83 -6.01 -10.88 -9.40
C ARG A 83 -5.16 -11.11 -8.15
N ARG A 84 -3.86 -10.78 -8.18
CA ARG A 84 -2.99 -10.84 -6.99
C ARG A 84 -3.36 -9.78 -5.96
N PHE A 85 -3.76 -8.60 -6.42
CA PHE A 85 -4.23 -7.53 -5.55
C PHE A 85 -5.51 -7.92 -4.80
N HIS A 86 -6.54 -8.44 -5.50
CA HIS A 86 -7.79 -8.86 -4.88
C HIS A 86 -7.68 -10.10 -3.98
N LYS A 87 -6.60 -10.89 -4.08
CA LYS A 87 -6.29 -11.94 -3.09
C LYS A 87 -5.82 -11.38 -1.75
N TYR A 88 -5.17 -10.22 -1.75
CA TYR A 88 -4.58 -9.62 -0.55
C TYR A 88 -5.61 -9.15 0.51
N PRO A 89 -6.80 -8.58 0.19
CA PRO A 89 -7.78 -8.23 1.21
C PRO A 89 -8.40 -9.44 1.93
N ALA A 90 -8.40 -10.63 1.32
CA ALA A 90 -8.90 -11.85 1.97
C ALA A 90 -7.93 -12.43 3.01
N ALA A 91 -6.61 -12.26 2.81
CA ALA A 91 -5.60 -12.79 3.70
C ALA A 91 -5.51 -12.04 5.04
N ILE A 92 -5.68 -10.71 5.03
CA ILE A 92 -5.63 -9.89 6.24
C ILE A 92 -6.78 -10.24 7.21
N LYS A 93 -7.97 -10.56 6.69
CA LYS A 93 -9.12 -11.01 7.52
C LYS A 93 -8.85 -12.33 8.24
N ASN A 94 -8.01 -13.20 7.67
CA ASN A 94 -7.70 -14.51 8.24
C ASN A 94 -6.55 -14.47 9.25
N GLU A 95 -5.58 -13.56 9.10
CA GLU A 95 -4.51 -13.41 10.10
C GLU A 95 -4.98 -12.70 11.38
N ILE A 96 -5.88 -11.71 11.28
CA ILE A 96 -6.43 -11.01 12.45
C ILE A 96 -7.27 -11.95 13.31
N LYS A 97 -8.02 -12.89 12.70
CA LYS A 97 -8.77 -13.91 13.46
C LYS A 97 -7.88 -15.02 14.05
N SER A 98 -6.72 -15.28 13.47
CA SER A 98 -5.81 -16.35 13.93
C SER A 98 -5.03 -15.96 15.18
N LYS A 99 -4.69 -14.68 15.35
CA LYS A 99 -3.92 -14.22 16.53
C LYS A 99 -4.74 -14.11 17.82
N HIS A 100 -6.07 -13.97 17.76
CA HIS A 100 -6.91 -13.99 18.97
C HIS A 100 -7.13 -15.38 19.58
N SER A 101 -6.80 -16.47 18.88
CA SER A 101 -7.04 -17.82 19.39
C SER A 101 -5.84 -18.45 20.12
N LYS A 102 -4.67 -17.80 20.17
CA LYS A 102 -3.45 -18.40 20.77
C LYS A 102 -2.96 -17.75 22.06
N GLU A 103 -3.54 -16.65 22.53
CA GLU A 103 -3.12 -16.05 23.81
C GLU A 103 -3.84 -16.62 25.05
N ASN A 104 -4.94 -17.37 24.90
CA ASN A 104 -5.71 -17.87 26.05
C ASN A 104 -5.52 -19.36 26.40
N LYS A 105 -4.45 -20.00 25.92
CA LYS A 105 -4.16 -21.44 26.21
C LYS A 105 -2.91 -21.70 27.07
N VAL A 106 -2.34 -20.67 27.71
CA VAL A 106 -1.16 -20.84 28.58
C VAL A 106 -1.48 -20.67 30.08
N PHE A 107 -2.64 -20.13 30.46
CA PHE A 107 -3.09 -20.09 31.86
C PHE A 107 -4.08 -21.22 32.18
N LYS A 108 -3.59 -22.46 32.27
CA LYS A 108 -4.18 -23.56 33.06
C LYS A 108 -3.33 -24.82 32.90
N MET A 109 -2.10 -24.80 33.41
CA MET A 109 -1.40 -26.01 33.89
C MET A 109 -0.41 -25.58 34.98
N ALA A 110 -0.95 -25.09 36.09
CA ALA A 110 -0.25 -24.99 37.37
C ALA A 110 -1.31 -24.94 38.47
N GLY A 111 -1.47 -26.05 39.21
CA GLY A 111 -2.25 -26.12 40.44
C GLY A 111 -3.42 -27.12 40.39
N GLY A 112 -3.22 -28.30 40.99
CA GLY A 112 -4.22 -29.34 41.20
C GLY A 112 -3.59 -30.71 41.23
#